data_AF-A0A4Q3JVH6-F1
#
_entry.id   AF-A0A4Q3JVH6-F1
#
_cell.length_a   1.000
_cell.length_b   1.000
_cell.length_c   1.000
_cell.angle_alpha   90.00
_cell.angle_beta   90.00
_cell.angle_gamma   90.00
#
_symmetry.space_group_name_H-M   'P 1'
#
loop_
_entity.id
_entity.type
_entity.pdbx_description
1 polymer ?
#
loop_
_entity_poly.entity_id
_entity_poly.type
_entity_poly.pdbx_seq_one_letter_code
_entity_poly.pdbx_strand_id
1 'polypeptide(L)'
;IESEVSWCRMVHRGGEVPRLVALQGSVEPDGVEPLYRHPADQQPPMLVWSPAVDRLRRAVEERVGCELNHGLLQLYRHGRDWISEHADKTLDLRRPSVIVNVSLGQRRTMVLRPKEGDGPTERVPLPHGSLLVMSLATNRSHYHAIRQQNGLEGPRISLTFRSIGTFWDRASGAVWGVGAPVAGRAEAERRAAGRRGLDAAARGEAERAEATAMLRLFRQENGDPAFDAATAYRPGFEVADLGVLNEGSAASEGGAASEGAGRG
;
A
#
# COMPACT_ATOMS: atom_id res chain seq x y z
N ILE A 1 21.08 -5.67 -2.17
CA ILE A 1 19.60 -5.54 -2.22
C ILE A 1 18.92 -6.90 -2.22
N GLU A 2 19.08 -7.75 -3.25
CA GLU A 2 18.39 -9.06 -3.29
C GLU A 2 18.62 -9.90 -2.01
N SER A 3 19.86 -9.94 -1.52
CA SER A 3 20.25 -10.63 -0.27
C SER A 3 20.02 -9.83 1.02
N GLU A 4 19.74 -8.53 0.93
CA GLU A 4 19.57 -7.64 2.09
C GLU A 4 18.10 -7.44 2.49
N VAL A 5 17.17 -7.75 1.58
CA VAL A 5 15.74 -7.52 1.76
C VAL A 5 15.07 -8.82 2.17
N SER A 6 14.28 -8.77 3.24
CA SER A 6 13.47 -9.90 3.70
C SER A 6 12.21 -10.03 2.84
N TRP A 7 12.31 -10.76 1.73
CA TRP A 7 11.20 -11.00 0.80
C TRP A 7 10.15 -11.94 1.41
N CYS A 8 8.88 -11.55 1.33
CA CYS A 8 7.76 -12.36 1.78
C CYS A 8 6.70 -12.56 0.70
N ARG A 9 5.90 -13.60 0.88
CA ARG A 9 4.63 -13.78 0.16
C ARG A 9 3.58 -12.92 0.84
N MET A 10 2.72 -12.29 0.03
CA MET A 10 1.58 -11.52 0.51
C MET A 10 0.31 -12.08 -0.10
N VAL A 11 -0.75 -12.17 0.69
CA VAL A 11 -2.08 -12.57 0.23
C VAL A 11 -2.92 -11.31 0.06
N HIS A 12 -3.66 -11.24 -1.05
CA HIS A 12 -4.59 -10.16 -1.33
C HIS A 12 -5.88 -10.74 -1.90
N ARG A 13 -7.03 -10.47 -1.25
CA ARG A 13 -8.35 -10.97 -1.65
C ARG A 13 -8.39 -12.50 -1.82
N GLY A 14 -7.77 -13.21 -0.88
CA GLY A 14 -7.74 -14.68 -0.87
C GLY A 14 -6.75 -15.34 -1.84
N GLY A 15 -5.95 -14.58 -2.59
CA GLY A 15 -4.91 -15.11 -3.49
C GLY A 15 -3.50 -14.61 -3.17
N GLU A 16 -2.48 -15.46 -3.34
CA GLU A 16 -1.08 -15.03 -3.27
C GLU A 16 -0.80 -14.02 -4.39
N VAL A 17 -0.24 -12.88 -4.02
CA VAL A 17 0.22 -11.87 -4.96
C VAL A 17 1.37 -12.48 -5.79
N PRO A 18 1.34 -12.42 -7.14
CA PRO A 18 2.25 -13.17 -8.01
C PRO A 18 3.61 -12.46 -8.15
N ARG A 19 4.26 -12.21 -7.02
CA ARG A 19 5.60 -11.62 -6.82
C ARG A 19 5.87 -11.56 -5.31
N LEU A 20 7.14 -11.59 -4.92
CA LEU A 20 7.49 -11.37 -3.52
C LEU A 20 7.50 -9.87 -3.20
N VAL A 21 7.21 -9.52 -1.96
CA VAL A 21 7.14 -8.12 -1.51
C VAL A 21 7.95 -7.93 -0.24
N ALA A 22 8.29 -6.68 0.06
CA ALA A 22 8.78 -6.24 1.35
C ALA A 22 8.44 -4.75 1.53
N LEU A 23 8.28 -4.32 2.77
CA LEU A 23 8.17 -2.91 3.13
C LEU A 23 9.42 -2.47 3.87
N GLN A 24 10.00 -1.36 3.43
CA GLN A 24 11.04 -0.67 4.19
C GLN A 24 10.69 0.81 4.32
N GLY A 25 11.08 1.42 5.43
CA GLY A 25 10.76 2.81 5.72
C GLY A 25 11.64 3.44 6.78
N SER A 26 11.47 4.74 6.95
CA SER A 26 12.12 5.53 8.00
C SER A 26 11.36 5.33 9.32
N VAL A 27 11.64 4.23 10.02
CA VAL A 27 11.06 3.92 11.33
C VAL A 27 11.84 4.66 12.43
N GLU A 28 11.14 5.37 13.30
CA GLU A 28 11.72 6.11 14.41
C GLU A 28 12.19 5.14 15.54
N PRO A 29 13.14 5.55 16.40
CA PRO A 29 13.65 4.69 17.48
C PRO A 29 12.57 4.19 18.47
N ASP A 30 11.48 4.93 18.61
CA ASP A 30 10.34 4.57 19.46
C ASP A 30 9.26 3.74 18.74
N GLY A 31 9.53 3.32 17.50
CA GLY A 31 8.68 2.42 16.73
C GLY A 31 7.63 3.12 15.86
N VAL A 32 7.62 4.45 15.81
CA VAL A 32 6.74 5.19 14.89
C VAL A 32 7.17 4.95 13.45
N GLU A 33 6.21 4.61 12.59
CA GLU A 33 6.45 4.33 11.17
C GLU A 33 5.53 5.15 10.25
N PRO A 34 5.97 5.47 9.02
CA PRO A 34 5.08 6.03 8.01
C PRO A 34 4.00 5.03 7.62
N LEU A 35 2.74 5.45 7.64
CA LEU A 35 1.60 4.61 7.32
C LEU A 35 1.12 4.86 5.89
N TYR A 36 1.23 3.86 5.02
CA TYR A 36 0.66 3.89 3.67
C TYR A 36 -0.50 2.91 3.56
N ARG A 37 -1.73 3.40 3.48
CA ARG A 37 -2.93 2.57 3.36
C ARG A 37 -3.31 2.34 1.91
N HIS A 38 -3.54 1.08 1.59
CA HIS A 38 -4.03 0.64 0.30
C HIS A 38 -5.05 -0.49 0.53
N PRO A 39 -5.88 -0.83 -0.47
CA PRO A 39 -6.93 -1.82 -0.28
C PRO A 39 -6.31 -3.22 -0.27
N ALA A 40 -5.62 -3.60 0.80
CA ALA A 40 -5.18 -4.96 1.07
C ALA A 40 -5.58 -5.38 2.47
N ASP A 41 -5.76 -6.70 2.63
CA ASP A 41 -6.22 -7.32 3.86
C ASP A 41 -5.18 -7.13 4.97
N GLN A 42 -3.91 -7.39 4.65
CA GLN A 42 -2.76 -7.18 5.52
C GLN A 42 -1.55 -6.74 4.70
N GLN A 43 -0.69 -5.94 5.31
CA GLN A 43 0.61 -5.58 4.78
C GLN A 43 1.70 -6.30 5.57
N PRO A 44 2.84 -6.66 4.94
CA PRO A 44 3.98 -7.15 5.70
C PRO A 44 4.47 -6.07 6.67
N PRO A 45 5.14 -6.45 7.76
CA PRO A 45 5.70 -5.46 8.68
C PRO A 45 6.70 -4.57 7.94
N MET A 46 6.66 -3.27 8.24
CA MET A 46 7.69 -2.36 7.77
C MET A 46 8.99 -2.64 8.51
N LEU A 47 10.08 -2.81 7.75
CA LEU A 47 11.43 -2.90 8.29
C LEU A 47 12.17 -1.58 8.09
N VAL A 48 13.24 -1.37 8.85
CA VAL A 48 14.16 -0.26 8.57
C VAL A 48 14.84 -0.46 7.21
N TRP A 49 15.29 0.64 6.61
CA TRP A 49 16.04 0.59 5.36
C TRP A 49 17.29 -0.28 5.47
N SER A 50 17.46 -1.22 4.53
CA SER A 50 18.75 -1.91 4.41
C SER A 50 19.81 -0.99 3.81
N PRO A 51 21.11 -1.22 4.05
CA PRO A 51 22.16 -0.29 3.61
C PRO A 51 22.13 0.04 2.12
N ALA A 52 21.89 -0.94 1.24
CA ALA A 52 21.82 -0.67 -0.19
C ALA A 52 20.54 0.05 -0.62
N VAL A 53 19.40 -0.24 0.03
CA VAL A 53 18.14 0.46 -0.25
C VAL A 53 18.21 1.90 0.23
N ASP A 54 18.81 2.15 1.41
CA ASP A 54 18.98 3.50 1.94
C ASP A 54 19.90 4.36 1.05
N ARG A 55 21.02 3.80 0.58
CA ARG A 55 21.90 4.50 -0.38
C ARG A 55 21.16 4.87 -1.66
N LEU A 56 20.39 3.94 -2.22
CA LEU A 56 19.61 4.19 -3.42
C LEU A 56 18.53 5.25 -3.18
N ARG A 57 17.79 5.14 -2.06
CA ARG A 57 16.76 6.08 -1.64
C ARG A 57 17.30 7.51 -1.57
N ARG A 58 18.42 7.73 -0.87
CA ARG A 58 19.07 9.06 -0.76
C ARG A 58 19.47 9.62 -2.13
N ALA A 59 20.08 8.80 -2.99
CA ALA A 59 20.45 9.21 -4.35
C ALA A 59 19.22 9.53 -5.23
N VAL A 60 18.07 8.93 -4.94
CA VAL A 60 16.79 9.27 -5.59
C VAL A 60 16.22 10.56 -5.02
N GLU A 61 16.22 10.75 -3.69
CA GLU A 61 15.78 11.99 -3.03
C GLU A 61 16.49 13.22 -3.60
N GLU A 62 17.81 13.14 -3.78
CA GLU A 62 18.62 14.21 -4.41
C GLU A 62 18.15 14.56 -5.83
N ARG A 63 17.67 13.57 -6.59
CA ARG A 63 17.19 13.75 -7.98
C ARG A 63 15.78 14.30 -8.06
N VAL A 64 14.90 13.90 -7.13
CA VAL A 64 13.48 14.28 -7.17
C VAL A 64 13.16 15.48 -6.29
N GLY A 65 14.06 15.88 -5.39
CA GLY A 65 13.91 17.06 -4.53
C GLY A 65 12.85 16.91 -3.45
N CYS A 66 12.47 15.69 -3.06
CA CYS A 66 11.54 15.43 -1.97
C CYS A 66 11.98 14.24 -1.12
N GLU A 67 11.60 14.28 0.16
CA GLU A 67 11.80 13.16 1.10
C GLU A 67 11.04 11.91 0.65
N LEU A 68 11.68 10.76 0.76
CA LEU A 68 11.15 9.43 0.52
C LEU A 68 11.35 8.60 1.80
N ASN A 69 10.27 8.40 2.55
CA ASN A 69 10.28 7.72 3.85
C ASN A 69 9.59 6.35 3.83
N HIS A 70 9.00 5.96 2.71
CA HIS A 70 8.34 4.66 2.53
C HIS A 70 8.75 4.01 1.22
N GLY A 71 9.00 2.70 1.24
CA GLY A 71 9.36 1.89 0.08
C GLY A 71 8.57 0.59 0.03
N LEU A 72 7.81 0.40 -1.06
CA LEU A 72 7.27 -0.90 -1.44
C LEU A 72 8.25 -1.59 -2.40
N LEU A 73 8.91 -2.63 -1.92
CA LEU A 73 9.87 -3.42 -2.67
C LEU A 73 9.17 -4.66 -3.22
N GLN A 74 9.42 -4.97 -4.50
CA GLN A 74 8.75 -6.07 -5.18
C GLN A 74 9.77 -6.84 -6.02
N LEU A 75 9.88 -8.15 -5.80
CA LEU A 75 10.73 -9.05 -6.56
C LEU A 75 9.86 -9.89 -7.51
N TYR A 76 9.97 -9.57 -8.79
CA TYR A 76 9.43 -10.36 -9.88
C TYR A 76 10.49 -11.40 -10.23
N ARG A 77 10.27 -12.66 -9.88
CA ARG A 77 11.26 -13.74 -10.05
C ARG A 77 11.53 -14.06 -11.52
N HIS A 78 10.51 -13.87 -12.35
CA HIS A 78 10.52 -14.11 -13.79
C HIS A 78 9.35 -13.37 -14.47
N GLY A 79 9.26 -13.48 -15.78
CA GLY A 79 8.23 -12.89 -16.64
C GLY A 79 6.79 -13.23 -16.31
N ARG A 80 6.55 -14.37 -15.63
CA ARG A 80 5.20 -14.78 -15.19
C ARG A 80 4.73 -14.05 -13.93
N ASP A 81 5.63 -13.39 -13.18
CA ASP A 81 5.24 -12.53 -12.06
C ASP A 81 4.74 -11.18 -12.62
N TRP A 82 3.68 -10.64 -12.02
CA TRP A 82 2.93 -9.51 -12.59
C TRP A 82 2.20 -8.68 -11.52
N ILE A 83 1.64 -7.55 -11.94
CA ILE A 83 0.70 -6.74 -11.15
C ILE A 83 -0.39 -6.22 -12.10
N SER A 84 -1.66 -6.35 -11.70
CA SER A 84 -2.81 -5.86 -12.47
C SER A 84 -2.75 -4.35 -12.65
N GLU A 85 -3.59 -3.84 -13.54
CA GLU A 85 -3.89 -2.42 -13.62
C GLU A 85 -4.38 -1.91 -12.26
N HIS A 86 -3.74 -0.85 -11.77
CA HIS A 86 -4.07 -0.19 -10.51
C HIS A 86 -3.61 1.27 -10.56
N ALA A 87 -4.05 2.05 -9.58
CA ALA A 87 -3.47 3.34 -9.24
C ALA A 87 -3.08 3.30 -7.75
N ASP A 88 -2.00 3.99 -7.40
CA ASP A 88 -1.57 4.11 -6.00
C ASP A 88 -2.57 4.98 -5.24
N LYS A 89 -2.77 4.71 -3.96
CA LYS A 89 -3.68 5.49 -3.10
C LYS A 89 -3.00 6.74 -2.63
N THR A 90 -3.73 7.86 -2.66
CA THR A 90 -3.14 9.16 -2.32
C THR A 90 -3.60 9.72 -0.97
N LEU A 91 -4.32 8.92 -0.17
CA LEU A 91 -4.77 9.24 1.19
C LEU A 91 -3.60 9.70 2.09
N ASP A 92 -2.50 8.94 2.09
CA ASP A 92 -1.39 9.14 3.04
C ASP A 92 -0.20 9.89 2.44
N LEU A 93 -0.27 10.28 1.17
CA LEU A 93 0.85 10.94 0.49
C LEU A 93 0.93 12.41 0.87
N ARG A 94 2.13 12.92 1.12
CA ARG A 94 2.37 14.37 1.22
C ARG A 94 1.96 15.03 -0.10
N ARG A 95 1.55 16.30 -0.03
CA ARG A 95 1.23 17.12 -1.21
C ARG A 95 1.98 18.46 -1.13
N PRO A 96 2.68 18.88 -2.19
CA PRO A 96 2.97 18.12 -3.42
C PRO A 96 3.96 16.97 -3.17
N SER A 97 3.85 15.87 -3.92
CA SER A 97 4.83 14.77 -3.94
C SER A 97 4.77 13.98 -5.26
N VAL A 98 5.66 13.00 -5.41
CA VAL A 98 5.73 12.09 -6.57
C VAL A 98 5.82 10.63 -6.10
N ILE A 99 5.43 9.71 -6.97
CA ILE A 99 5.66 8.26 -6.82
C ILE A 99 6.87 7.91 -7.66
N VAL A 100 7.86 7.27 -7.06
CA VAL A 100 9.15 7.02 -7.72
C VAL A 100 9.42 5.54 -7.81
N ASN A 101 9.64 5.01 -9.03
CA ASN A 101 9.96 3.61 -9.25
C ASN A 101 11.40 3.45 -9.77
N VAL A 102 12.22 2.72 -9.01
CA VAL A 102 13.52 2.24 -9.50
C VAL A 102 13.41 0.78 -9.91
N SER A 103 13.97 0.44 -11.06
CA SER A 103 14.01 -0.93 -11.58
C SER A 103 15.43 -1.47 -11.68
N LEU A 104 15.68 -2.63 -11.08
CA LEU A 104 16.96 -3.33 -11.12
C LEU A 104 16.75 -4.76 -11.64
N GLY A 105 17.66 -5.22 -12.48
CA GLY A 105 17.67 -6.59 -13.01
C GLY A 105 17.02 -6.66 -14.40
N GLN A 106 16.29 -7.74 -14.66
CA GLN A 106 15.70 -7.98 -15.98
C GLN A 106 14.69 -6.89 -16.34
N ARG A 107 14.83 -6.35 -17.56
CA ARG A 107 13.93 -5.33 -18.09
C ARG A 107 12.48 -5.84 -18.12
N ARG A 108 11.56 -5.01 -17.64
CA ARG A 108 10.10 -5.18 -17.82
C ARG A 108 9.51 -3.91 -18.43
N THR A 109 8.22 -3.95 -18.76
CA THR A 109 7.52 -2.79 -19.33
C THR A 109 6.42 -2.34 -18.37
N MET A 110 6.47 -1.07 -17.97
CA MET A 110 5.34 -0.39 -17.33
C MET A 110 4.32 -0.05 -18.40
N VAL A 111 3.09 -0.49 -18.22
CA VAL A 111 1.96 -0.11 -19.06
C VAL A 111 1.21 0.99 -18.34
N LEU A 112 1.02 2.15 -18.97
CA LEU A 112 0.18 3.24 -18.48
C LEU A 112 -1.04 3.35 -19.39
N ARG A 113 -2.22 3.03 -18.88
CA ARG A 113 -3.49 3.11 -19.62
C ARG A 113 -4.33 4.24 -19.07
N PRO A 114 -4.83 5.18 -19.89
CA PRO A 114 -5.80 6.19 -19.44
C PRO A 114 -7.00 5.54 -18.75
N LYS A 115 -7.47 6.15 -17.65
CA LYS A 115 -8.68 5.69 -16.95
C LYS A 115 -9.95 5.99 -17.73
N GLU A 116 -9.96 7.11 -18.45
CA GLU A 116 -11.06 7.59 -19.28
C GLU A 116 -10.61 7.82 -20.72
N GLY A 117 -11.56 7.69 -21.64
CA GLY A 117 -11.37 7.89 -23.07
C GLY A 117 -10.55 6.79 -23.75
N ASP A 118 -10.39 6.95 -25.07
CA ASP A 118 -9.67 6.00 -25.95
C ASP A 118 -8.22 6.47 -26.20
N GLY A 119 -7.64 7.20 -25.25
CA GLY A 119 -6.25 7.66 -25.34
C GLY A 119 -5.28 6.48 -25.46
N PRO A 120 -4.11 6.68 -26.11
CA PRO A 120 -3.17 5.60 -26.32
C PRO A 120 -2.65 5.04 -24.99
N THR A 121 -2.47 3.72 -24.95
CA THR A 121 -1.78 3.06 -23.84
C THR A 121 -0.27 3.20 -24.03
N GLU A 122 0.39 3.88 -23.10
CA GLU A 122 1.85 4.05 -23.11
C GLU A 122 2.56 2.81 -22.56
N ARG A 123 3.71 2.49 -23.16
CA ARG A 123 4.51 1.31 -22.82
C ARG A 123 5.94 1.74 -22.54
N VAL A 124 6.26 1.96 -21.27
CA VAL A 124 7.56 2.49 -20.83
C VAL A 124 8.50 1.32 -20.49
N PRO A 125 9.60 1.12 -21.23
CA PRO A 125 10.62 0.14 -20.87
C PRO A 125 11.33 0.53 -19.57
N LEU A 126 11.53 -0.43 -18.67
CA LEU A 126 12.24 -0.26 -17.41
C LEU A 126 13.51 -1.13 -17.40
N PRO A 127 14.61 -0.69 -18.05
CA PRO A 127 15.89 -1.40 -17.99
C PRO A 127 16.52 -1.34 -16.59
N HIS A 128 17.55 -2.14 -16.36
CA HIS A 128 18.33 -2.11 -15.12
C HIS A 128 18.85 -0.68 -14.84
N GLY A 129 18.67 -0.20 -13.61
CA GLY A 129 19.12 1.12 -13.17
C GLY A 129 18.19 2.27 -13.59
N SER A 130 17.06 1.99 -14.22
CA SER A 130 16.10 3.03 -14.61
C SER A 130 15.33 3.60 -13.43
N LEU A 131 15.02 4.89 -13.53
CA LEU A 131 14.20 5.67 -12.61
C LEU A 131 12.98 6.21 -13.37
N LEU A 132 11.78 5.80 -12.96
CA LEU A 132 10.52 6.35 -13.45
C LEU A 132 9.89 7.21 -12.35
N VAL A 133 9.69 8.49 -12.63
CA VAL A 133 9.01 9.43 -11.72
C VAL A 133 7.60 9.66 -12.24
N MET A 134 6.61 9.39 -11.40
CA MET A 134 5.20 9.54 -11.72
C MET A 134 4.58 10.62 -10.83
N SER A 135 4.01 11.65 -11.46
CA SER A 135 3.27 12.68 -10.73
C SER A 135 1.95 12.13 -10.17
N LEU A 136 1.41 12.76 -9.12
CA LEU A 136 0.08 12.41 -8.62
C LEU A 136 -1.01 12.65 -9.68
N ALA A 137 -0.81 13.59 -10.61
CA ALA A 137 -1.72 13.82 -11.73
C ALA A 137 -1.74 12.64 -12.70
N THR A 138 -0.56 12.08 -13.03
CA THR A 138 -0.44 10.86 -13.85
C THR A 138 -1.10 9.67 -13.15
N ASN A 139 -0.83 9.46 -11.86
CA ASN A 139 -1.47 8.40 -11.07
C ASN A 139 -3.00 8.56 -10.97
N ARG A 140 -3.50 9.80 -10.98
CA ARG A 140 -4.93 10.09 -10.97
C ARG A 140 -5.59 9.75 -12.32
N SER A 141 -4.95 10.05 -13.43
CA SER A 141 -5.53 9.90 -14.78
C SER A 141 -5.23 8.56 -15.47
N HIS A 142 -4.27 7.78 -14.98
CA HIS A 142 -3.86 6.52 -15.58
C HIS A 142 -3.92 5.36 -14.57
N TYR A 143 -4.23 4.17 -15.08
CA TYR A 143 -3.85 2.92 -14.45
C TYR A 143 -2.44 2.53 -14.88
N HIS A 144 -1.68 1.92 -13.99
CA HIS A 144 -0.38 1.34 -14.28
C HIS A 144 -0.31 -0.16 -13.98
N ALA A 145 0.48 -0.89 -14.76
CA ALA A 145 0.63 -2.35 -14.64
C ALA A 145 2.01 -2.85 -15.10
N ILE A 146 2.42 -4.00 -14.56
CA ILE A 146 3.48 -4.86 -15.12
C ILE A 146 2.82 -6.16 -15.56
N ARG A 147 2.61 -6.32 -16.87
CA ARG A 147 1.95 -7.51 -17.45
C ARG A 147 2.91 -8.70 -17.52
N GLN A 148 2.36 -9.90 -17.59
CA GLN A 148 3.15 -11.11 -17.86
C GLN A 148 3.89 -10.99 -19.20
N GLN A 149 5.12 -11.50 -19.25
CA GLN A 149 5.98 -11.49 -20.43
C GLN A 149 6.67 -12.85 -20.54
N ASN A 150 6.25 -13.67 -21.51
CA ASN A 150 6.81 -15.01 -21.71
C ASN A 150 8.29 -14.95 -22.14
N GLY A 151 9.07 -15.98 -21.76
CA GLY A 151 10.48 -16.11 -22.12
C GLY A 151 11.46 -15.25 -21.31
N LEU A 152 10.98 -14.54 -20.29
CA LEU A 152 11.81 -13.78 -19.36
C LEU A 152 12.07 -14.62 -18.10
N GLU A 153 13.27 -15.17 -17.96
CA GLU A 153 13.64 -16.07 -16.84
C GLU A 153 14.46 -15.40 -15.72
N GLY A 154 14.78 -14.12 -15.86
CA GLY A 154 15.60 -13.37 -14.89
C GLY A 154 14.77 -12.57 -13.88
N PRO A 155 15.32 -12.28 -12.70
CA PRO A 155 14.62 -11.49 -11.69
C PRO A 155 14.63 -10.00 -12.01
N ARG A 156 13.55 -9.29 -11.61
CA ARG A 156 13.48 -7.84 -11.53
C ARG A 156 13.10 -7.42 -10.11
N ILE A 157 13.91 -6.55 -9.51
CA ILE A 157 13.57 -5.83 -8.29
C ILE A 157 13.00 -4.46 -8.67
N SER A 158 11.84 -4.15 -8.13
CA SER A 158 11.15 -2.87 -8.26
C SER A 158 11.07 -2.22 -6.89
N LEU A 159 11.60 -1.00 -6.76
CA LEU A 159 11.49 -0.21 -5.54
C LEU A 159 10.57 0.97 -5.83
N THR A 160 9.37 0.96 -5.23
CA THR A 160 8.43 2.09 -5.32
C THR A 160 8.54 2.93 -4.05
N PHE A 161 9.20 4.06 -4.15
CA PHE A 161 9.36 5.04 -3.08
C PHE A 161 8.24 6.07 -3.08
N ARG A 162 7.83 6.48 -1.88
CA ARG A 162 6.78 7.48 -1.66
C ARG A 162 7.14 8.41 -0.51
N SER A 163 6.60 9.63 -0.57
CA SER A 163 6.64 10.60 0.52
C SER A 163 5.34 10.51 1.33
N ILE A 164 5.40 9.86 2.48
CA ILE A 164 4.24 9.63 3.35
C ILE A 164 4.15 10.73 4.40
N GLY A 165 2.95 11.26 4.59
CA GLY A 165 2.63 12.28 5.59
C GLY A 165 1.75 11.78 6.73
N THR A 166 1.36 10.51 6.72
CA THR A 166 0.64 9.84 7.82
C THR A 166 1.60 8.95 8.61
N PHE A 167 1.45 8.93 9.93
CA PHE A 167 2.31 8.19 10.84
C PHE A 167 1.48 7.31 11.74
N TRP A 168 2.06 6.19 12.13
CA TRP A 168 1.43 5.20 12.99
C TRP A 168 2.39 4.76 14.08
N ASP A 169 1.91 4.85 15.32
CA ASP A 169 2.52 4.17 16.45
C ASP A 169 1.77 2.84 16.66
N ARG A 170 2.45 1.72 16.39
CA ARG A 170 1.87 0.38 16.56
C ARG A 170 1.56 0.05 18.01
N ALA A 171 2.35 0.55 18.96
CA ALA A 171 2.17 0.25 20.37
C ALA A 171 0.92 0.94 20.92
N SER A 172 0.74 2.21 20.56
CA SER A 172 -0.42 3.00 21.00
C SER A 172 -1.58 3.00 20.02
N GLY A 173 -1.48 2.41 18.82
CA GLY A 173 -2.53 2.46 17.80
C GLY A 173 -2.88 3.90 17.34
N ALA A 174 -2.02 4.87 17.64
CA ALA A 174 -2.24 6.27 17.31
C ALA A 174 -1.87 6.51 15.85
N VAL A 175 -2.75 7.18 15.11
CA VAL A 175 -2.54 7.56 13.71
C VAL A 175 -2.71 9.07 13.59
N TRP A 176 -1.72 9.75 13.02
CA TRP A 176 -1.74 11.20 12.82
C TRP A 176 -1.13 11.62 11.48
N GLY A 177 -1.34 12.87 11.09
CA GLY A 177 -0.78 13.44 9.87
C GLY A 177 -1.79 13.55 8.74
N VAL A 178 -1.34 13.42 7.49
CA VAL A 178 -2.09 13.82 6.29
C VAL A 178 -3.40 13.06 6.11
N GLY A 179 -3.37 11.73 6.21
CA GLY A 179 -4.54 10.87 6.06
C GLY A 179 -5.28 10.59 7.37
N ALA A 180 -4.88 11.22 8.47
CA ALA A 180 -5.46 11.00 9.79
C ALA A 180 -6.44 12.11 10.16
N PRO A 181 -7.37 11.88 11.11
CA PRO A 181 -8.29 12.92 11.57
C PRO A 181 -7.59 14.08 12.28
N VAL A 182 -6.38 13.87 12.80
CA VAL A 182 -5.62 14.84 13.58
C VAL A 182 -4.18 14.92 13.08
N ALA A 183 -3.61 16.13 13.11
CA ALA A 183 -2.26 16.38 12.61
C ALA A 183 -1.15 15.98 13.62
N GLY A 184 -1.43 16.03 14.92
CA GLY A 184 -0.43 15.90 15.98
C GLY A 184 -0.52 14.60 16.77
N ARG A 185 0.66 14.02 17.06
CA ARG A 185 0.82 12.77 17.82
C ARG A 185 0.10 12.77 19.17
N ALA A 186 0.27 13.82 19.98
CA ALA A 186 -0.32 13.88 21.32
C ALA A 186 -1.86 13.81 21.32
N GLU A 187 -2.51 14.35 20.30
CA GLU A 187 -3.97 14.24 20.15
C GLU A 187 -4.36 12.84 19.67
N ALA A 188 -3.63 12.28 18.71
CA ALA A 188 -3.86 10.92 18.23
C ALA A 188 -3.71 9.87 19.33
N GLU A 189 -2.73 10.02 20.23
CA GLU A 189 -2.52 9.16 21.40
C GLU A 189 -3.71 9.23 22.37
N ARG A 190 -4.25 10.43 22.65
CA ARG A 190 -5.47 10.58 23.47
C ARG A 190 -6.67 9.90 22.83
N ARG A 191 -6.86 10.07 21.51
CA ARG A 191 -7.94 9.43 20.77
C ARG A 191 -7.81 7.90 20.79
N ALA A 192 -6.60 7.38 20.58
CA ALA A 192 -6.32 5.95 20.62
C ALA A 192 -6.52 5.35 22.02
N ALA A 193 -6.13 6.07 23.08
CA ALA A 193 -6.42 5.68 24.46
C ALA A 193 -7.95 5.65 24.73
N GLY A 194 -8.69 6.64 24.23
CA GLY A 194 -10.15 6.66 24.31
C GLY A 194 -10.80 5.46 23.63
N ARG A 195 -10.38 5.11 22.41
CA ARG A 195 -10.85 3.91 21.70
C ARG A 195 -10.53 2.62 22.43
N ARG A 196 -9.36 2.51 23.06
CA ARG A 196 -8.99 1.36 23.90
C ARG A 196 -9.90 1.18 25.12
N GLY A 197 -10.49 2.26 25.61
CA GLY A 197 -11.44 2.24 26.73
C GLY A 197 -12.85 1.79 26.35
N LEU A 198 -13.17 1.67 25.05
CA LEU A 198 -14.45 1.12 24.58
C LEU A 198 -14.50 -0.39 24.78
N ASP A 199 -15.71 -0.94 24.91
CA ASP A 199 -15.88 -2.39 24.82
C ASP A 199 -15.47 -2.91 23.43
N ALA A 200 -15.04 -4.18 23.38
CA ALA A 200 -14.46 -4.75 22.17
C ALA A 200 -15.45 -4.78 20.99
N ALA A 201 -16.76 -4.94 21.26
CA ALA A 201 -17.77 -4.99 20.21
C ALA A 201 -17.98 -3.61 19.58
N ALA A 202 -18.16 -2.58 20.41
CA ALA A 202 -18.29 -1.20 19.96
C ALA A 202 -17.03 -0.71 19.24
N ARG A 203 -15.84 -1.06 19.73
CA ARG A 203 -14.57 -0.75 19.06
C ARG A 203 -14.51 -1.40 17.68
N GLY A 204 -14.77 -2.70 17.59
CA GLY A 204 -14.74 -3.41 16.32
C GLY A 204 -15.79 -2.91 15.33
N GLU A 205 -16.97 -2.51 15.80
CA GLU A 205 -18.01 -1.91 14.95
C GLU A 205 -17.54 -0.57 14.36
N ALA A 206 -16.97 0.31 15.19
CA ALA A 206 -16.42 1.59 14.75
C ALA A 206 -15.28 1.40 13.73
N GLU A 207 -14.35 0.48 14.00
CA GLU A 207 -13.23 0.17 13.09
C GLU A 207 -13.73 -0.40 11.75
N ARG A 208 -14.73 -1.29 11.75
CA ARG A 208 -15.35 -1.81 10.52
C ARG A 208 -16.06 -0.71 9.73
N ALA A 209 -16.78 0.18 10.40
CA ALA A 209 -17.46 1.30 9.73
C ALA A 209 -16.44 2.23 9.05
N GLU A 210 -15.35 2.53 9.75
CA GLU A 210 -14.27 3.37 9.23
C GLU A 210 -13.52 2.70 8.05
N ALA A 211 -13.15 1.42 8.20
CA ALA A 211 -12.52 0.63 7.14
C ALA A 211 -13.42 0.51 5.89
N THR A 212 -14.73 0.35 6.09
CA THR A 212 -15.72 0.30 4.99
C THR A 212 -15.79 1.64 4.26
N ALA A 213 -15.80 2.76 5.00
CA ALA A 213 -15.80 4.10 4.43
C ALA A 213 -14.50 4.35 3.64
N MET A 214 -13.35 3.97 4.19
CA MET A 214 -12.04 4.09 3.52
C MET A 214 -12.02 3.28 2.22
N LEU A 215 -12.45 2.01 2.26
CA LEU A 215 -12.51 1.16 1.06
C LEU A 215 -13.45 1.71 -0.02
N ARG A 216 -14.57 2.33 0.37
CA ARG A 216 -15.48 3.02 -0.55
C ARG A 216 -14.77 4.18 -1.26
N LEU A 217 -14.06 5.03 -0.53
CA LEU A 217 -13.31 6.14 -1.13
C LEU A 217 -12.15 5.66 -2.01
N PHE A 218 -11.45 4.59 -1.61
CA PHE A 218 -10.44 3.95 -2.47
C PHE A 218 -11.03 3.48 -3.80
N ARG A 219 -12.26 2.95 -3.82
CA ARG A 219 -12.92 2.59 -5.09
C ARG A 219 -13.25 3.81 -5.94
N GLN A 220 -13.73 4.90 -5.32
CA GLN A 220 -14.01 6.16 -6.01
C GLN A 220 -12.74 6.76 -6.63
N GLU A 221 -11.66 6.90 -5.85
CA GLU A 221 -10.37 7.40 -6.35
C GLU A 221 -9.82 6.59 -7.54
N ASN A 222 -10.07 5.28 -7.54
CA ASN A 222 -9.65 4.44 -8.66
C ASN A 222 -10.44 4.74 -9.94
N GLY A 223 -11.75 4.92 -9.82
CA GLY A 223 -12.66 5.05 -10.96
C GLY A 223 -12.83 6.47 -11.50
N ASP A 224 -12.53 7.49 -10.70
CA ASP A 224 -12.84 8.89 -11.03
C ASP A 224 -11.56 9.74 -11.13
N PRO A 225 -11.15 10.15 -12.35
CA PRO A 225 -10.01 11.06 -12.55
C PRO A 225 -10.22 12.47 -12.01
N ALA A 226 -11.47 12.87 -11.72
CA ALA A 226 -11.82 14.13 -11.08
C ALA A 226 -11.87 14.03 -9.55
N PHE A 227 -11.60 12.84 -8.97
CA PHE A 227 -11.58 12.64 -7.52
C PHE A 227 -10.61 13.61 -6.83
N ASP A 228 -11.16 14.49 -5.99
CA ASP A 228 -10.37 15.40 -5.16
C ASP A 228 -10.02 14.76 -3.82
N ALA A 229 -8.89 14.07 -3.80
CA ALA A 229 -8.37 13.42 -2.61
C ALA A 229 -8.07 14.40 -1.44
N ALA A 230 -7.90 15.71 -1.70
CA ALA A 230 -7.63 16.67 -0.63
C ALA A 230 -8.87 16.94 0.25
N THR A 231 -10.07 16.79 -0.32
CA THR A 231 -11.35 17.01 0.37
C THR A 231 -12.07 15.70 0.67
N ALA A 232 -12.09 14.75 -0.27
CA ALA A 232 -12.86 13.51 -0.14
C ALA A 232 -12.43 12.63 1.05
N TYR A 233 -11.14 12.66 1.40
CA TYR A 233 -10.61 11.90 2.54
C TYR A 233 -10.78 12.59 3.89
N ARG A 234 -11.35 13.79 3.97
CA ARG A 234 -11.57 14.48 5.25
C ARG A 234 -12.75 13.86 6.02
N PRO A 235 -12.66 13.77 7.36
CA PRO A 235 -11.58 14.31 8.22
C PRO A 235 -10.29 13.47 8.20
N GLY A 236 -10.35 12.20 7.81
CA GLY A 236 -9.24 11.25 7.80
C GLY A 236 -9.71 9.91 8.35
N PHE A 237 -8.78 8.98 8.54
CA PHE A 237 -9.06 7.65 9.07
C PHE A 237 -8.07 7.27 10.17
N GLU A 238 -8.54 6.66 11.25
CA GLU A 238 -7.72 6.13 12.35
C GLU A 238 -7.35 4.65 12.15
N VAL A 239 -8.17 3.91 11.41
CA VAL A 239 -7.88 2.52 11.03
C VAL A 239 -6.60 2.44 10.18
N ALA A 240 -5.69 1.54 10.57
CA ALA A 240 -4.37 1.38 9.96
C ALA A 240 -4.39 0.45 8.74
N ASP A 241 -5.32 -0.50 8.67
CA ASP A 241 -5.48 -1.43 7.55
C ASP A 241 -6.94 -1.87 7.39
N LEU A 242 -7.21 -2.83 6.49
CA LEU A 242 -8.55 -3.36 6.25
C LEU A 242 -8.76 -4.75 6.87
N GLY A 243 -7.84 -5.23 7.72
CA GLY A 243 -7.89 -6.57 8.32
C GLY A 243 -9.16 -6.79 9.14
N VAL A 244 -9.65 -5.75 9.80
CA VAL A 244 -10.90 -5.77 10.60
C VAL A 244 -12.15 -6.14 9.78
N LEU A 245 -12.11 -5.99 8.45
CA LEU A 245 -13.22 -6.41 7.57
C LEU A 245 -13.28 -7.93 7.39
N ASN A 246 -12.18 -8.64 7.65
CA ASN A 246 -12.08 -10.10 7.47
C ASN A 246 -12.37 -10.88 8.76
N GLU A 247 -12.30 -10.24 9.93
CA GLU A 247 -12.55 -10.87 11.24
C GLU A 247 -13.99 -11.37 11.42
N GLY A 248 -14.94 -10.88 10.60
CA GLY A 248 -16.34 -11.33 10.60
C GLY A 248 -16.63 -12.54 9.71
N SER A 249 -15.75 -12.90 8.75
CA SER A 249 -16.02 -14.01 7.81
C SER A 249 -15.63 -15.38 8.38
N ALA A 250 -14.74 -15.43 9.37
CA ALA A 250 -14.35 -16.67 10.03
C ALA A 250 -15.45 -17.21 10.98
N ALA A 251 -16.39 -16.36 11.42
CA ALA A 251 -17.48 -16.77 12.31
C ALA A 251 -18.66 -17.43 11.57
N SER A 252 -18.76 -17.33 10.24
CA SER A 252 -19.87 -17.90 9.46
C SER A 252 -19.60 -19.30 8.88
N GLU A 253 -18.38 -19.84 8.99
CA GLU A 253 -18.05 -21.19 8.48
C GLU A 253 -18.04 -22.29 9.56
N GLY A 254 -18.27 -21.94 10.84
CA GLY A 254 -18.25 -22.89 11.96
C GLY A 254 -19.60 -23.52 12.34
N GLY A 255 -20.67 -23.28 11.57
CA GLY A 255 -22.06 -23.57 11.97
C GLY A 255 -22.84 -24.46 11.02
N ALA A 256 -22.24 -25.51 10.45
CA ALA A 256 -22.99 -26.52 9.70
C ALA A 256 -22.26 -27.87 9.61
N ALA A 257 -22.08 -28.55 10.75
CA ALA A 257 -21.73 -29.98 10.76
C ALA A 257 -22.14 -30.65 12.09
N SER A 258 -23.44 -30.82 12.32
CA SER A 258 -23.97 -31.87 13.17
C SER A 258 -25.45 -32.10 12.83
N GLU A 259 -25.88 -33.36 12.91
CA GLU A 259 -27.21 -33.90 12.56
C GLU A 259 -27.41 -34.20 11.06
N GLY A 260 -27.63 -35.43 10.60
CA GLY A 260 -27.70 -36.73 11.25
C GLY A 260 -27.80 -37.81 10.17
N ALA A 261 -27.19 -38.97 10.42
CA ALA A 261 -27.45 -40.19 9.66
C ALA A 261 -27.33 -41.39 10.61
N GLY A 262 -28.33 -41.51 11.49
CA GLY A 262 -28.62 -42.73 12.23
C GLY A 262 -29.67 -43.54 11.47
N ARG A 263 -29.26 -44.71 10.98
CA ARG A 263 -29.98 -45.99 10.85
C ARG A 263 -31.46 -45.98 10.44
N GLY A 264 -31.78 -46.73 9.38
CA GLY A 264 -33.11 -47.23 9.07
C GLY A 264 -33.27 -47.58 7.61
#